data_AF-W0UXL3-F1
#
_entry.id   AF-W0UXL3-F1
#
_cell.length_a   1.000
_cell.length_b   1.000
_cell.length_c   1.000
_cell.angle_alpha   90.00
_cell.angle_beta   90.00
_cell.angle_gamma   90.00
#
_symmetry.space_group_name_H-M   'P 1'
#
loop_
_entity.id
_entity.type
_entity.pdbx_description
1 polymer ?
#
loop_
_entity_poly.entity_id
_entity_poly.type
_entity_poly.pdbx_seq_one_letter_code
_entity_poly.pdbx_strand_id
1 'polypeptide(L)'
;MTVLQKLGEELVNEARDRVKRVPMPEDVRDAILECQLIKDHEGRRRQLQFVGKKMRTLDEEEVAAIQRTIDSWKGLSKADTAAMHAMERRRDKLLSDDKALTVLLSENPELDVQHLRTLIRNARKEQAENKPPKAYREIFQILKQIAKKANGGKAEAEEGEEESDAAEEE
;
A
#
# COMPACT_ATOMS: atom_id res chain seq x y z
N MET A 1 -19.20 -21.30 2.95
CA MET A 1 -17.90 -20.96 3.57
C MET A 1 -18.16 -20.20 4.85
N THR A 2 -17.66 -20.67 5.99
CA THR A 2 -17.80 -19.96 7.28
C THR A 2 -16.89 -18.73 7.32
N VAL A 3 -17.12 -17.81 8.27
CA VAL A 3 -16.27 -16.61 8.46
C VAL A 3 -14.80 -16.99 8.66
N LEU A 4 -14.53 -17.95 9.56
CA LEU A 4 -13.17 -18.46 9.83
C LEU A 4 -12.52 -19.13 8.61
N GLN A 5 -13.31 -19.75 7.74
CA GLN A 5 -12.79 -20.36 6.53
C GLN A 5 -12.39 -19.31 5.49
N LYS A 6 -13.16 -18.22 5.38
CA LYS A 6 -12.79 -17.07 4.56
C LYS A 6 -11.50 -16.42 5.07
N LEU A 7 -11.36 -16.28 6.39
CA LEU A 7 -10.14 -15.75 7.01
C LEU A 7 -8.91 -16.61 6.66
N GLY A 8 -9.03 -17.93 6.76
CA GLY A 8 -7.98 -18.86 6.33
C GLY A 8 -7.66 -18.75 4.84
N GLU A 9 -8.67 -18.59 3.98
CA GLU A 9 -8.46 -18.37 2.54
C GLU A 9 -7.76 -17.05 2.23
N GLU A 10 -8.12 -15.97 2.92
CA GLU A 10 -7.44 -14.69 2.79
C GLU A 10 -5.95 -14.83 3.12
N LEU A 11 -5.60 -15.48 4.23
CA LEU A 11 -4.21 -15.75 4.61
C LEU A 11 -3.45 -16.57 3.57
N VAL A 12 -4.08 -17.61 2.98
CA VAL A 12 -3.45 -18.41 1.92
C VAL A 12 -3.16 -17.57 0.68
N ASN A 13 -3.95 -16.54 0.38
CA ASN A 13 -3.76 -15.68 -0.79
C ASN A 13 -2.76 -14.53 -0.54
N GLU A 14 -2.35 -14.29 0.71
CA GLU A 14 -1.34 -13.27 1.04
C GLU A 14 0.09 -13.74 0.78
N ALA A 15 1.02 -12.78 0.70
CA ALA A 15 2.44 -13.10 0.52
C ALA A 15 3.00 -13.93 1.69
N ARG A 16 3.84 -14.91 1.40
CA ARG A 16 4.41 -15.84 2.39
C ARG A 16 5.06 -15.14 3.58
N ASP A 17 5.80 -14.06 3.31
CA ASP A 17 6.50 -13.29 4.35
C ASP A 17 5.54 -12.51 5.25
N ARG A 18 4.38 -12.12 4.72
CA ARG A 18 3.31 -11.50 5.53
C ARG A 18 2.69 -12.53 6.46
N VAL A 19 2.29 -13.69 5.93
CA VAL A 19 1.69 -14.78 6.72
C VAL A 19 2.57 -15.18 7.91
N LYS A 20 3.90 -15.26 7.71
CA LYS A 20 4.87 -15.59 8.78
C LYS A 20 4.91 -14.57 9.93
N ARG A 21 4.50 -13.32 9.69
CA ARG A 21 4.50 -12.24 10.70
C ARG A 21 3.17 -12.13 11.45
N VAL A 22 2.15 -12.91 11.07
CA VAL A 22 0.86 -12.88 11.76
C VAL A 22 0.99 -13.63 13.08
N PRO A 23 0.55 -13.04 14.22
CA PRO A 23 0.51 -13.73 15.49
C PRO A 23 -0.59 -14.81 15.45
N MET A 24 -0.19 -16.05 15.22
CA MET A 24 -1.05 -17.23 15.24
C MET A 24 -0.26 -18.48 15.67
N PRO A 25 -0.95 -19.52 16.16
CA PRO A 25 -0.35 -20.82 16.43
C PRO A 25 0.41 -21.40 15.25
N GLU A 26 1.49 -22.13 15.56
CA GLU A 26 2.37 -22.70 14.54
C GLU A 26 1.65 -23.69 13.62
N ASP A 27 0.75 -24.48 14.17
CA ASP A 27 0.02 -25.50 13.44
C ASP A 27 -0.95 -24.91 12.39
N VAL A 28 -1.52 -23.74 12.67
CA VAL A 28 -2.35 -22.99 11.72
C VAL A 28 -1.47 -22.37 10.63
N ARG A 29 -0.36 -21.74 11.03
CA ARG A 29 0.58 -21.12 10.11
C ARG A 29 1.16 -22.13 9.12
N ASP A 30 1.57 -23.29 9.61
CA ASP A 30 2.16 -24.34 8.77
C ASP A 30 1.15 -24.90 7.78
N ALA A 31 -0.10 -25.14 8.21
CA ALA A 31 -1.17 -25.57 7.32
C ALA A 31 -1.45 -24.57 6.19
N ILE A 32 -1.37 -23.26 6.48
CA ILE A 32 -1.52 -22.19 5.48
C ILE A 32 -0.34 -22.19 4.50
N LEU A 33 0.90 -22.26 5.01
CA LEU A 33 2.12 -22.28 4.20
C LEU A 33 2.18 -23.51 3.29
N GLU A 34 1.76 -24.68 3.78
CA GLU A 34 1.60 -25.88 2.97
C GLU A 34 0.57 -25.68 1.85
N CYS A 35 -0.57 -25.04 2.17
CA CYS A 35 -1.61 -24.75 1.18
C CYS A 35 -1.10 -23.86 0.05
N GLN A 36 -0.15 -22.97 0.31
CA GLN A 36 0.47 -22.10 -0.70
C GLN A 36 1.40 -22.86 -1.65
N LEU A 37 1.95 -24.01 -1.23
CA LEU A 37 2.86 -24.83 -2.05
C LEU A 37 2.10 -25.77 -3.01
N ILE A 38 0.84 -26.08 -2.72
CA ILE A 38 0.04 -27.00 -3.53
C ILE A 38 -0.38 -26.33 -4.84
N LYS A 39 0.11 -26.87 -5.96
CA LYS A 39 -0.20 -26.39 -7.31
C LYS A 39 -1.50 -27.00 -7.88
N ASP A 40 -1.87 -28.19 -7.42
CA ASP A 40 -3.07 -28.88 -7.90
C ASP A 40 -4.36 -28.23 -7.33
N HIS A 41 -5.35 -28.01 -8.19
CA HIS A 41 -6.59 -27.34 -7.78
C HIS A 41 -7.40 -28.15 -6.76
N GLU A 42 -7.45 -29.47 -6.90
CA GLU A 42 -8.20 -30.33 -6.00
C GLU A 42 -7.48 -30.50 -4.66
N GLY A 43 -6.17 -30.72 -4.70
CA GLY A 43 -5.30 -30.73 -3.53
C GLY A 43 -5.36 -29.43 -2.74
N ARG A 44 -5.27 -28.28 -3.43
CA ARG A 44 -5.38 -26.95 -2.80
C ARG A 44 -6.76 -26.76 -2.18
N ARG A 45 -7.83 -27.18 -2.86
CA ARG A 45 -9.19 -27.11 -2.31
C ARG A 45 -9.33 -27.93 -1.03
N ARG A 46 -8.77 -29.16 -0.99
CA ARG A 46 -8.81 -30.02 0.21
C ARG A 46 -7.99 -29.42 1.36
N GLN A 47 -6.78 -28.92 1.07
CA GLN A 47 -5.96 -28.27 2.08
C GLN A 47 -6.62 -27.00 2.63
N LEU A 48 -7.32 -26.23 1.79
CA LEU A 48 -8.09 -25.06 2.24
C LEU A 48 -9.22 -25.44 3.22
N GLN A 49 -9.86 -26.61 3.05
CA GLN A 49 -10.82 -27.13 4.03
C GLN A 49 -10.12 -27.51 5.34
N PHE A 50 -8.92 -28.09 5.28
CA PHE A 50 -8.12 -28.42 6.46
C PHE A 50 -7.69 -27.16 7.22
N VAL A 51 -7.21 -26.14 6.51
CA VAL A 51 -6.96 -24.80 7.08
C VAL A 51 -8.23 -24.27 7.74
N GLY A 52 -9.39 -24.34 7.07
CA GLY A 52 -10.67 -23.93 7.66
C GLY A 52 -11.07 -24.72 8.91
N LYS A 53 -10.64 -25.98 9.06
CA LYS A 53 -10.82 -26.78 10.28
C LYS A 53 -9.87 -26.31 11.38
N LYS A 54 -8.61 -26.03 11.05
CA LYS A 54 -7.59 -25.48 11.96
C LYS A 54 -7.96 -24.09 12.47
N MET A 55 -8.52 -23.21 11.63
CA MET A 55 -9.02 -21.91 12.07
C MET A 55 -10.15 -21.99 13.12
N ARG A 56 -10.84 -23.13 13.24
CA ARG A 56 -11.90 -23.34 14.26
C ARG A 56 -11.38 -23.83 15.61
N THR A 57 -10.10 -24.19 15.69
CA THR A 57 -9.47 -24.56 16.97
C THR A 57 -8.90 -23.34 17.70
N LEU A 58 -8.87 -22.19 17.02
CA LEU A 58 -8.44 -20.92 17.59
C LEU A 58 -9.48 -20.35 18.54
N ASP A 59 -9.01 -19.66 19.57
CA ASP A 59 -9.86 -18.88 20.45
C ASP A 59 -10.23 -17.50 19.84
N GLU A 60 -11.11 -16.76 20.51
CA GLU A 60 -11.56 -15.46 20.02
C GLU A 60 -10.43 -14.40 19.98
N GLU A 61 -9.46 -14.48 20.89
CA GLU A 61 -8.35 -13.54 20.98
C GLU A 61 -7.35 -13.74 19.83
N GLU A 62 -7.01 -14.98 19.53
CA GLU A 62 -6.17 -15.40 18.40
C GLU A 62 -6.81 -15.00 17.08
N VAL A 63 -8.10 -15.27 16.89
CA VAL A 63 -8.84 -14.84 15.69
C VAL A 63 -8.84 -13.33 15.56
N ALA A 64 -9.05 -12.60 16.65
CA ALA A 64 -9.02 -11.13 16.66
C ALA A 64 -7.61 -10.58 16.35
N ALA A 65 -6.54 -11.23 16.83
CA ALA A 65 -5.15 -10.84 16.53
C ALA A 65 -4.81 -11.03 15.04
N ILE A 66 -5.21 -12.16 14.46
CA ILE A 66 -5.08 -12.43 13.02
C ILE A 66 -5.85 -11.38 12.21
N GLN A 67 -7.12 -11.13 12.56
CA GLN A 67 -7.97 -10.19 11.85
C GLN A 67 -7.40 -8.77 11.88
N ARG A 68 -6.96 -8.28 13.06
CA ARG A 68 -6.31 -6.96 13.20
C ARG A 68 -5.07 -6.83 12.31
N THR A 69 -4.27 -7.89 12.23
CA THR A 69 -3.05 -7.90 11.41
C THR A 69 -3.40 -7.79 9.93
N ILE A 70 -4.37 -8.58 9.45
CA ILE A 70 -4.85 -8.51 8.06
C ILE A 70 -5.43 -7.13 7.75
N ASP A 71 -6.24 -6.58 8.65
CA ASP A 71 -6.88 -5.28 8.47
C ASP A 71 -5.86 -4.14 8.43
N SER A 72 -4.75 -4.24 9.17
CA SER A 72 -3.67 -3.25 9.10
C SER A 72 -3.08 -3.15 7.69
N TRP A 73 -2.86 -4.27 7.00
CA TRP A 73 -2.30 -4.28 5.66
C TRP A 73 -3.33 -3.92 4.59
N LYS A 74 -4.59 -4.33 4.76
CA LYS A 74 -5.69 -3.88 3.89
C LYS A 74 -5.89 -2.37 4.02
N GLY A 75 -5.76 -1.82 5.23
CA GLY A 75 -5.79 -0.38 5.50
C GLY A 75 -4.69 0.36 4.75
N LEU A 76 -3.44 -0.12 4.84
CA LEU A 76 -2.30 0.40 4.09
C LEU A 76 -2.56 0.38 2.57
N SER A 77 -3.03 -0.76 2.03
CA SER A 77 -3.33 -0.90 0.60
C SER A 77 -4.45 0.05 0.11
N LYS A 78 -5.50 0.24 0.93
CA LYS A 78 -6.57 1.20 0.65
C LYS A 78 -6.06 2.64 0.68
N ALA A 79 -5.20 2.97 1.65
CA ALA A 79 -4.58 4.28 1.75
C ALA A 79 -3.67 4.56 0.53
N ASP A 80 -2.86 3.59 0.12
CA ASP A 80 -1.99 3.71 -1.06
C ASP A 80 -2.80 3.91 -2.35
N THR A 81 -3.89 3.16 -2.50
CA THR A 81 -4.80 3.27 -3.64
C THR A 81 -5.53 4.62 -3.63
N ALA A 82 -5.99 5.08 -2.47
CA ALA A 82 -6.61 6.40 -2.31
C ALA A 82 -5.62 7.53 -2.62
N ALA A 83 -4.36 7.40 -2.20
CA ALA A 83 -3.29 8.34 -2.52
C ALA A 83 -2.98 8.35 -4.02
N MET A 84 -2.95 7.18 -4.66
CA MET A 84 -2.81 7.08 -6.12
C MET A 84 -3.93 7.84 -6.84
N HIS A 85 -5.19 7.58 -6.49
CA HIS A 85 -6.32 8.28 -7.09
C HIS A 85 -6.35 9.78 -6.77
N ALA A 86 -5.86 10.19 -5.60
CA ALA A 86 -5.72 11.62 -5.28
C ALA A 86 -4.71 12.31 -6.21
N MET A 87 -3.59 11.66 -6.52
CA MET A 87 -2.63 12.16 -7.50
C MET A 87 -3.20 12.22 -8.92
N GLU A 88 -3.99 11.22 -9.32
CA GLU A 88 -4.69 11.23 -10.61
C GLU A 88 -5.65 12.41 -10.73
N ARG A 89 -6.51 12.62 -9.72
CA ARG A 89 -7.43 13.76 -9.66
C ARG A 89 -6.69 15.09 -9.69
N ARG A 90 -5.56 15.19 -8.98
CA ARG A 90 -4.73 16.40 -8.96
C ARG A 90 -4.12 16.69 -10.32
N ARG A 91 -3.60 15.68 -11.02
CA ARG A 91 -3.13 15.80 -12.41
C ARG A 91 -4.25 16.27 -13.32
N ASP A 92 -5.42 15.65 -13.26
CA ASP A 92 -6.54 16.01 -14.14
C ASP A 92 -6.99 17.46 -13.87
N LYS A 93 -6.95 17.90 -12.61
CA LYS A 93 -7.19 19.30 -12.23
C LYS A 93 -6.14 20.27 -12.80
N LEU A 94 -4.86 19.89 -12.86
CA LEU A 94 -3.81 20.69 -13.52
C LEU A 94 -4.07 20.85 -15.02
N LEU A 95 -4.68 19.85 -15.65
CA LEU A 95 -5.04 19.91 -17.06
C LEU A 95 -6.31 20.74 -17.30
N SER A 96 -7.23 20.84 -16.35
CA SER A 96 -8.48 21.60 -16.54
C SER A 96 -8.43 23.05 -16.05
N ASP A 97 -7.64 23.35 -15.01
CA ASP A 97 -7.60 24.67 -14.38
C ASP A 97 -6.17 25.17 -14.17
N ASP A 98 -5.84 26.29 -14.82
CA ASP A 98 -4.52 26.93 -14.68
C ASP A 98 -4.27 27.45 -13.25
N LYS A 99 -5.31 27.73 -12.45
CA LYS A 99 -5.16 28.10 -11.04
C LYS A 99 -4.64 26.95 -10.19
N ALA A 100 -4.88 25.71 -10.60
CA ALA A 100 -4.38 24.53 -9.88
C ALA A 100 -2.85 24.45 -9.91
N LEU A 101 -2.21 24.98 -10.96
CA LEU A 101 -0.76 25.10 -11.02
C LEU A 101 -0.26 26.11 -9.98
N THR A 102 -0.91 27.26 -9.83
CA THR A 102 -0.53 28.26 -8.82
C THR A 102 -0.58 27.68 -7.40
N VAL A 103 -1.62 26.92 -7.08
CA VAL A 103 -1.75 26.23 -5.78
C VAL A 103 -0.65 25.19 -5.58
N LEU A 104 -0.34 24.39 -6.62
CA LEU A 104 0.75 23.42 -6.55
C LEU A 104 2.10 24.07 -6.27
N LEU A 105 2.38 25.22 -6.90
CA LEU A 105 3.61 25.98 -6.73
C LEU A 105 3.70 26.67 -5.37
N SER A 106 2.57 27.13 -4.80
CA SER A 106 2.57 27.67 -3.44
C SER A 106 2.88 26.60 -2.38
N GLU A 107 2.47 25.36 -2.63
CA GLU A 107 2.78 24.22 -1.75
C GLU A 107 4.20 23.69 -1.97
N ASN A 108 4.79 23.89 -3.16
CA ASN A 108 6.10 23.34 -3.54
C ASN A 108 6.89 24.38 -4.37
N PRO A 109 7.51 25.38 -3.71
CA PRO A 109 8.24 26.46 -4.38
C PRO A 109 9.47 25.99 -5.18
N GLU A 110 9.98 24.80 -4.90
CA GLU A 110 11.13 24.20 -5.58
C GLU A 110 10.85 23.69 -7.00
N LEU A 111 9.58 23.63 -7.41
CA LEU A 111 9.20 23.09 -8.72
C LEU A 111 9.50 24.08 -9.84
N ASP A 112 10.04 23.58 -10.96
CA ASP A 112 10.20 24.37 -12.17
C ASP A 112 8.84 24.66 -12.81
N VAL A 113 8.38 25.90 -12.61
CA VAL A 113 7.14 26.45 -13.17
C VAL A 113 7.09 26.30 -14.69
N GLN A 114 8.19 26.58 -15.39
CA GLN A 114 8.22 26.63 -16.84
C GLN A 114 8.18 25.22 -17.43
N HIS A 115 8.84 24.26 -16.78
CA HIS A 115 8.75 22.86 -17.12
C HIS A 115 7.31 22.33 -16.95
N LEU A 116 6.68 22.58 -15.81
CA LEU A 116 5.28 22.16 -15.55
C LEU A 116 4.29 22.77 -16.56
N ARG A 117 4.40 24.06 -16.89
CA ARG A 117 3.55 24.69 -17.91
C ARG A 117 3.72 24.07 -19.29
N THR A 118 4.94 23.61 -19.61
CA THR A 118 5.22 22.94 -20.87
C THR A 118 4.59 21.54 -20.88
N LEU A 119 4.73 20.78 -19.80
CA LEU A 119 4.08 19.48 -19.67
C LEU A 119 2.56 19.57 -19.74
N ILE A 120 1.93 20.54 -19.07
CA ILE A 120 0.46 20.71 -19.11
C ILE A 120 -0.02 21.00 -20.53
N ARG A 121 0.65 21.92 -21.25
CA ARG A 121 0.31 22.21 -22.66
C ARG A 121 0.48 21.00 -23.56
N ASN A 122 1.59 20.26 -23.40
CA ASN A 122 1.85 19.06 -24.18
C ASN A 122 0.82 17.97 -23.88
N ALA A 123 0.44 17.77 -22.62
CA ALA A 123 -0.56 16.78 -22.22
C ALA A 123 -1.96 17.12 -22.80
N ARG A 124 -2.36 18.40 -22.76
CA ARG A 124 -3.59 18.87 -23.42
C ARG A 124 -3.57 18.60 -24.93
N LYS A 125 -2.44 18.87 -25.58
CA LYS A 125 -2.26 18.60 -27.02
C LYS A 125 -2.27 17.11 -27.35
N GLU A 126 -1.59 16.28 -26.55
CA GLU A 126 -1.58 14.83 -26.70
C GLU A 126 -2.99 14.24 -26.59
N GLN A 127 -3.80 14.71 -25.63
CA GLN A 127 -5.20 14.31 -25.49
C GLN A 127 -6.06 14.72 -26.68
N ALA A 128 -5.93 15.97 -27.15
CA ALA A 128 -6.68 16.47 -28.29
C ALA A 128 -6.33 15.73 -29.60
N GLU A 129 -5.08 15.31 -29.76
CA GLU A 129 -4.58 14.62 -30.96
C GLU A 129 -4.60 13.08 -30.84
N ASN A 130 -5.16 12.51 -29.76
CA ASN A 130 -5.15 11.07 -29.45
C ASN A 130 -3.74 10.43 -29.53
N LYS A 131 -2.73 11.18 -29.11
CA LYS A 131 -1.34 10.73 -29.09
C LYS A 131 -1.01 9.96 -27.82
N PRO A 132 0.08 9.17 -27.81
CA PRO A 132 0.57 8.53 -26.60
C PRO A 132 0.75 9.57 -25.46
N PRO A 133 0.20 9.32 -24.26
CA PRO A 133 0.10 10.33 -23.19
C PRO A 133 1.41 10.44 -22.40
N LYS A 134 2.50 10.87 -23.06
CA LYS A 134 3.84 10.96 -22.46
C LYS A 134 3.89 12.06 -21.41
N ALA A 135 3.50 13.28 -21.76
CA ALA A 135 3.50 14.40 -20.83
C ALA A 135 2.53 14.18 -19.65
N TYR A 136 1.39 13.53 -19.91
CA TYR A 136 0.43 13.16 -18.88
C TYR A 136 1.01 12.17 -17.85
N ARG A 137 1.80 11.18 -18.30
CA ARG A 137 2.52 10.26 -17.42
C ARG A 137 3.62 10.97 -16.64
N GLU A 138 4.33 11.89 -17.27
CA GLU A 138 5.42 12.66 -16.65
C GLU A 138 4.92 13.57 -15.51
N ILE A 139 3.78 14.25 -15.70
CA ILE A 139 3.12 15.02 -14.63
C ILE A 139 2.80 14.11 -13.42
N PHE A 140 2.32 12.89 -13.66
CA PHE A 140 2.05 11.95 -12.57
C PHE A 140 3.33 11.55 -11.83
N GLN A 141 4.45 11.35 -12.52
CA GLN A 141 5.73 11.04 -11.87
C GLN A 141 6.22 12.19 -10.98
N ILE A 142 6.08 13.44 -11.43
CA ILE A 142 6.41 14.62 -10.61
C ILE A 142 5.53 14.66 -9.35
N LEU A 143 4.21 14.47 -9.49
CA LEU A 143 3.30 14.41 -8.34
C LEU A 143 3.65 13.28 -7.37
N LYS A 144 4.07 12.13 -7.89
CA LYS A 144 4.54 11.00 -7.08
C LYS A 144 5.82 11.31 -6.33
N GLN A 145 6.77 12.02 -6.94
CA GLN A 145 8.00 12.45 -6.28
C GLN A 145 7.72 13.45 -5.14
N ILE A 146 6.80 14.40 -5.36
CA ILE A 146 6.35 15.35 -4.32
C ILE A 146 5.70 14.58 -3.16
N ALA A 147 4.79 13.66 -3.45
CA ALA A 147 4.15 12.84 -2.42
C ALA A 147 5.17 11.96 -1.65
N LYS A 148 6.17 11.41 -2.34
CA LYS A 148 7.26 10.65 -1.71
C LYS A 148 8.10 11.55 -0.78
N LYS A 149 8.42 12.78 -1.19
CA LYS A 149 9.15 13.75 -0.36
C LYS A 149 8.36 14.12 0.91
N ALA A 150 7.06 14.38 0.76
CA ALA A 150 6.18 14.69 1.89
C ALA A 150 6.06 13.52 2.88
N ASN A 151 6.05 12.28 2.40
CA ASN A 151 6.00 11.08 3.26
C ASN A 151 7.39 10.69 3.81
N GLY A 152 8.46 10.92 3.06
CA GLY A 152 9.84 10.60 3.47
C GLY A 152 10.35 11.46 4.62
N GLY A 153 9.96 12.75 4.65
CA GLY A 153 10.25 13.63 5.80
C GLY A 153 9.49 13.25 7.09
N LYS A 154 8.56 12.29 7.02
CA LYS A 154 7.86 11.74 8.19
C LYS A 154 8.53 10.51 8.79
N ALA A 155 9.37 9.80 8.01
CA ALA A 155 10.06 8.59 8.47
C ALA A 155 11.38 8.91 9.18
N GLU A 156 12.05 10.02 8.84
CA GLU A 156 13.32 10.44 9.48
C GLU A 156 13.12 11.10 10.86
N ALA A 157 11.88 11.33 11.30
CA ALA A 157 11.59 11.94 12.60
C ALA A 157 11.40 10.93 13.75
N GLU A 158 11.37 9.62 13.47
CA GLU A 158 11.16 8.56 14.48
C GLU A 158 12.44 7.79 14.87
N GLU A 159 13.58 7.99 14.20
CA GLU A 159 14.85 7.29 14.51
C GLU A 159 15.82 8.12 15.38
N GLY A 160 15.35 9.21 16.00
CA GLY A 160 16.21 10.20 16.68
C GLY A 160 16.25 10.18 18.22
N GLU A 161 15.53 9.28 18.90
CA GLU A 161 15.46 9.25 20.38
C GLU A 161 15.83 7.87 20.97
N GLU A 162 16.99 7.31 20.62
CA GLU A 162 17.64 6.28 21.45
C GLU A 162 19.17 6.44 21.44
N GLU A 163 19.68 7.57 21.91
CA GLU A 163 21.07 7.63 22.39
C GLU A 163 21.26 8.77 23.41
N SER A 164 21.03 8.47 24.70
CA SER A 164 21.80 8.98 25.85
C SER A 164 21.10 8.64 27.16
N ASP A 165 21.34 7.44 27.68
CA ASP A 165 21.57 7.32 29.12
C ASP A 165 22.49 6.11 29.40
N ALA A 166 23.78 6.34 29.19
CA ALA A 166 24.82 5.49 29.73
C ALA A 166 25.93 6.40 30.27
N ALA A 167 26.16 6.23 31.58
CA ALA A 167 27.24 6.78 32.42
C ALA A 167 26.99 8.19 33.00
N GLU A 168 26.76 8.29 34.31
CA GLU A 168 27.82 8.48 35.32
C GLU A 168 27.27 8.50 36.78
N GLU A 169 28.02 7.81 37.67
CA GLU A 169 28.29 8.07 39.11
C GLU A 169 27.10 8.09 40.12
N GLU A 170 27.10 7.42 41.27
CA GLU A 170 28.14 6.94 42.22
C GLU A 170 27.82 5.55 42.80
#